data_AF-A0A3E1P5N1-F1
#
_entry.id   AF-A0A3E1P5N1-F1
#
_cell.length_a   1.000
_cell.length_b   1.000
_cell.length_c   1.000
_cell.angle_alpha   90.00
_cell.angle_beta   90.00
_cell.angle_gamma   90.00
#
_symmetry.space_group_name_H-M   'P 1'
#
loop_
_entity.id
_entity.type
_entity.pdbx_description
1 polymer ?
#
loop_
_entity_poly.entity_id
_entity_poly.type
_entity_poly.pdbx_seq_one_letter_code
_entity_poly.pdbx_strand_id
1 'polypeptide(L)'
;MTFEQLMNEPQHLLLKAISGSRSQQLHSATSDTDLKGIYVLPQQELYGFTYTPQVYNATNDEVYFEIGRFLELLQKNNPNILELLGTPESCVLFRHPLMELIKPEDFLSKLCKDTFAGYAASQIKKAKGLNKMINRPAEKERKAVPEFCYVIDENGSIPLATWLEKYHFRQEDCGLTSVPHFRDVYLIYHQPGASLKGIVSGDDANDVRVSSIPKGLSPVAVMQFNKDGYSVYCREYREYREWVENRNDVRFQNTLSHGKNYDAKNMMHTFRLLNMAEEIAVHKKVIVERPDRDFLLKIKGGGFEYKDLLEMVDEKLDRIEQLYEQSDLQEMPDEAKTNELLVTIRTEFYKH
;
A
#
# COMPACT_ATOMS: atom_id res chain seq x y z
N MET A 1 0.44 26.79 -3.72
CA MET A 1 -0.86 26.13 -3.92
C MET A 1 -1.04 24.96 -2.95
N THR A 2 -1.99 25.07 -2.01
CA THR A 2 -2.55 23.98 -1.20
C THR A 2 -3.92 23.56 -1.73
N PHE A 3 -4.51 22.50 -1.17
CA PHE A 3 -5.88 22.10 -1.50
C PHE A 3 -6.89 23.20 -1.17
N GLU A 4 -6.83 23.81 0.03
CA GLU A 4 -7.77 24.86 0.40
C GLU A 4 -7.62 26.10 -0.49
N GLN A 5 -6.38 26.46 -0.86
CA GLN A 5 -6.13 27.55 -1.80
C GLN A 5 -6.80 27.27 -3.16
N LEU A 6 -6.59 26.08 -3.73
CA LEU A 6 -7.19 25.71 -5.02
C LEU A 6 -8.73 25.74 -4.98
N MET A 7 -9.34 25.31 -3.88
CA MET A 7 -10.80 25.34 -3.74
C MET A 7 -11.35 26.77 -3.61
N ASN A 8 -10.55 27.71 -3.07
CA ASN A 8 -10.90 29.13 -3.00
C ASN A 8 -10.56 29.91 -4.28
N GLU A 9 -9.71 29.33 -5.15
CA GLU A 9 -9.23 29.94 -6.39
C GLU A 9 -9.60 29.06 -7.62
N PRO A 10 -10.91 28.87 -7.89
CA PRO A 10 -11.37 27.96 -8.94
C PRO A 10 -10.96 28.39 -10.35
N GLN A 11 -10.50 29.63 -10.56
CA GLN A 11 -9.95 30.08 -11.83
C GLN A 11 -8.74 29.25 -12.27
N HIS A 12 -8.01 28.63 -11.33
CA HIS A 12 -6.87 27.76 -11.61
C HIS A 12 -7.26 26.34 -12.05
N LEU A 13 -8.55 25.97 -12.01
CA LEU A 13 -9.02 24.65 -12.42
C LEU A 13 -9.09 24.52 -13.94
N LEU A 14 -8.72 23.33 -14.43
CA LEU A 14 -8.94 22.89 -15.80
C LEU A 14 -9.99 21.78 -15.89
N LEU A 15 -10.04 20.91 -14.89
CA LEU A 15 -10.98 19.78 -14.85
C LEU A 15 -11.38 19.51 -13.40
N LYS A 16 -12.66 19.21 -13.18
CA LYS A 16 -13.16 18.55 -11.97
C LYS A 16 -14.15 17.49 -12.40
N ALA A 17 -13.94 16.25 -11.98
CA ALA A 17 -14.75 15.12 -12.38
C ALA A 17 -14.93 14.09 -11.26
N ILE A 18 -16.06 13.41 -11.28
CA ILE A 18 -16.31 12.19 -10.51
C ILE A 18 -15.46 11.08 -11.11
N SER A 19 -14.75 10.36 -10.26
CA SER A 19 -13.87 9.26 -10.63
C SER A 19 -14.23 7.98 -9.84
N GLY A 20 -13.40 6.95 -9.96
CA GLY A 20 -13.56 5.73 -9.19
C GLY A 20 -14.85 4.98 -9.50
N SER A 21 -15.40 4.31 -8.49
CA SER A 21 -16.49 3.34 -8.67
C SER A 21 -17.76 3.94 -9.29
N ARG A 22 -18.01 5.24 -9.10
CA ARG A 22 -19.18 5.93 -9.68
C ARG A 22 -19.04 6.13 -11.17
N SER A 23 -17.91 6.69 -11.61
CA SER A 23 -17.59 6.84 -13.05
C SER A 23 -17.54 5.50 -13.79
N GLN A 24 -17.17 4.44 -13.08
CA GLN A 24 -17.08 3.08 -13.60
C GLN A 24 -18.41 2.31 -13.54
N GLN A 25 -19.46 2.90 -12.95
CA GLN A 25 -20.72 2.23 -12.61
C GLN A 25 -20.61 1.00 -11.70
N LEU A 26 -19.52 0.85 -10.96
CA LEU A 26 -19.26 -0.23 -10.00
C LEU A 26 -19.63 0.13 -8.54
N HIS A 27 -20.27 1.29 -8.35
CA HIS A 27 -20.67 1.79 -7.04
C HIS A 27 -21.86 1.02 -6.44
N SER A 28 -21.92 0.99 -5.12
CA SER A 28 -23.07 0.60 -4.30
C SER A 28 -23.68 1.84 -3.64
N ALA A 29 -24.84 1.69 -2.98
CA ALA A 29 -25.46 2.77 -2.20
C ALA A 29 -24.54 3.36 -1.12
N THR A 30 -23.59 2.56 -0.62
CA THR A 30 -22.62 2.93 0.41
C THR A 30 -21.27 3.37 -0.16
N SER A 31 -21.11 3.45 -1.48
CA SER A 31 -19.85 3.88 -2.08
C SER A 31 -19.66 5.40 -1.92
N ASP A 32 -18.44 5.73 -1.52
CA ASP A 32 -17.85 7.06 -1.54
C ASP A 32 -17.88 7.67 -2.95
N THR A 33 -17.63 8.98 -3.00
CA THR A 33 -17.51 9.74 -4.24
C THR A 33 -16.09 10.24 -4.34
N ASP A 34 -15.30 9.55 -5.17
CA ASP A 34 -13.96 10.01 -5.51
C ASP A 34 -14.05 11.15 -6.52
N LEU A 35 -13.32 12.23 -6.29
CA LEU A 35 -13.16 13.35 -7.20
C LEU A 35 -11.72 13.45 -7.65
N LYS A 36 -11.55 13.68 -8.95
CA LYS A 36 -10.24 13.99 -9.52
C LYS A 36 -10.34 15.23 -10.38
N GLY A 37 -9.26 15.99 -10.43
CA GLY A 37 -9.20 17.16 -11.26
C GLY A 37 -7.81 17.53 -11.71
N ILE A 38 -7.76 18.56 -12.53
CA ILE A 38 -6.54 19.10 -13.12
C ILE A 38 -6.56 20.59 -12.86
N TYR A 39 -5.41 21.16 -12.49
CA TYR A 39 -5.25 22.59 -12.28
C TYR A 39 -3.96 23.10 -12.91
N VAL A 40 -3.86 24.41 -13.09
CA VAL A 40 -2.62 25.10 -13.49
C VAL A 40 -2.12 25.88 -12.29
N LEU A 41 -0.84 25.74 -11.96
CA LEU A 41 -0.23 26.57 -10.91
C LEU A 41 -0.31 28.06 -11.29
N PRO A 42 -0.46 28.97 -10.31
CA PRO A 42 -0.27 30.39 -10.56
C PRO A 42 1.09 30.64 -11.21
N GLN A 43 1.15 31.54 -12.19
CA GLN A 43 2.35 31.77 -12.99
C GLN A 43 3.59 32.12 -12.12
N GLN A 44 3.39 32.93 -11.07
CA GLN A 44 4.46 33.29 -10.14
C GLN A 44 4.98 32.09 -9.34
N GLU A 45 4.11 31.15 -8.94
CA GLU A 45 4.53 29.93 -8.26
C GLU A 45 5.31 29.02 -9.21
N LEU A 46 4.83 28.86 -10.45
CA LEU A 46 5.50 28.05 -11.47
C LEU A 46 6.94 28.53 -11.75
N TYR A 47 7.17 29.85 -11.74
CA TYR A 47 8.51 30.43 -11.94
C TYR A 47 9.37 30.43 -10.68
N GLY A 48 8.76 30.21 -9.51
CA GLY A 48 9.44 30.19 -8.22
C GLY A 48 10.18 28.88 -7.95
N PHE A 49 10.77 28.78 -6.76
CA PHE A 49 11.51 27.59 -6.30
C PHE A 49 10.63 26.44 -5.81
N THR A 50 9.30 26.66 -5.73
CA THR A 50 8.36 25.69 -5.18
C THR A 50 7.43 25.20 -6.27
N TYR A 51 7.48 23.90 -6.55
CA TYR A 51 6.56 23.24 -7.46
C TYR A 51 5.64 22.29 -6.70
N THR A 52 4.33 22.51 -6.76
CA THR A 52 3.32 21.61 -6.20
C THR A 52 2.75 20.74 -7.33
N PRO A 53 3.14 19.45 -7.45
CA PRO A 53 2.66 18.60 -8.54
C PRO A 53 1.21 18.14 -8.35
N GLN A 54 0.76 18.01 -7.10
CA GLN A 54 -0.54 17.46 -6.74
C GLN A 54 -1.02 18.06 -5.41
N VAL A 55 -2.32 18.20 -5.25
CA VAL A 55 -2.98 18.54 -3.98
C VAL A 55 -4.12 17.58 -3.71
N TYR A 56 -4.43 17.35 -2.44
CA TYR A 56 -5.47 16.41 -2.01
C TYR A 56 -6.15 16.90 -0.74
N ASN A 57 -7.41 16.51 -0.54
CA ASN A 57 -8.12 16.76 0.71
C ASN A 57 -7.62 15.83 1.83
N ALA A 58 -8.04 16.07 3.08
CA ALA A 58 -7.59 15.29 4.23
C ALA A 58 -7.86 13.77 4.12
N THR A 59 -8.90 13.36 3.40
CA THR A 59 -9.28 11.94 3.23
C THR A 59 -8.68 11.28 1.98
N ASN A 60 -8.07 12.05 1.09
CA ASN A 60 -7.62 11.65 -0.25
C ASN A 60 -8.74 11.22 -1.23
N ASP A 61 -9.99 11.50 -0.91
CA ASP A 61 -11.11 11.23 -1.82
C ASP A 61 -11.21 12.29 -2.94
N GLU A 62 -10.57 13.45 -2.76
CA GLU A 62 -10.51 14.52 -3.76
C GLU A 62 -9.05 14.90 -4.06
N VAL A 63 -8.60 14.62 -5.29
CA VAL A 63 -7.19 14.77 -5.71
C VAL A 63 -7.09 15.58 -7.00
N TYR A 64 -6.25 16.61 -7.00
CA TYR A 64 -5.97 17.45 -8.16
C TYR A 64 -4.52 17.35 -8.60
N PHE A 65 -4.30 17.20 -9.90
CA PHE A 65 -2.99 17.13 -10.52
C PHE A 65 -2.68 18.46 -11.21
N GLU A 66 -1.48 18.99 -11.00
CA GLU A 66 -1.00 20.11 -11.80
C GLU A 66 -0.86 19.66 -13.27
N ILE A 67 -1.14 20.53 -14.23
CA ILE A 67 -1.20 20.17 -15.66
C ILE A 67 0.08 19.49 -16.17
N GLY A 68 1.27 19.96 -15.76
CA GLY A 68 2.54 19.32 -16.08
C GLY A 68 2.64 17.92 -15.49
N ARG A 69 2.25 17.73 -14.21
CA ARG A 69 2.22 16.41 -13.57
C ARG A 69 1.22 15.47 -14.25
N PHE A 70 0.06 15.99 -14.65
CA PHE A 70 -0.96 15.23 -15.38
C PHE A 70 -0.39 14.71 -16.72
N LEU A 71 0.19 15.60 -17.53
CA LEU A 71 0.79 15.22 -18.81
C LEU A 71 1.99 14.27 -18.67
N GLU A 72 2.85 14.46 -17.65
CA GLU A 72 3.94 13.54 -17.32
C GLU A 72 3.41 12.12 -17.02
N LEU A 73 2.31 12.01 -16.29
CA LEU A 73 1.71 10.72 -15.98
C LEU A 73 1.00 10.09 -17.18
N LEU A 74 0.46 10.90 -18.11
CA LEU A 74 -0.08 10.41 -19.38
C LEU A 74 1.03 9.83 -20.27
N GLN A 75 2.19 10.49 -20.36
CA GLN A 75 3.37 9.96 -21.07
C GLN A 75 3.79 8.59 -20.55
N LYS A 76 3.70 8.40 -19.23
CA LYS A 76 3.98 7.12 -18.56
C LYS A 76 2.83 6.12 -18.64
N ASN A 77 1.77 6.42 -19.40
CA ASN A 77 0.56 5.61 -19.53
C ASN A 77 0.02 5.12 -18.18
N ASN A 78 -0.01 6.02 -17.20
CA ASN A 78 -0.51 5.69 -15.88
C ASN A 78 -2.01 5.37 -15.95
N PRO A 79 -2.47 4.15 -15.58
CA PRO A 79 -3.87 3.74 -15.74
C PRO A 79 -4.87 4.69 -15.08
N ASN A 80 -4.55 5.17 -13.87
CA ASN A 80 -5.43 6.04 -13.08
C ASN A 80 -5.60 7.44 -13.67
N ILE A 81 -4.69 7.85 -14.56
CA ILE A 81 -4.65 9.16 -15.20
C ILE A 81 -5.21 9.06 -16.61
N LEU A 82 -4.90 7.98 -17.34
CA LEU A 82 -5.56 7.65 -18.61
C LEU A 82 -7.09 7.58 -18.45
N GLU A 83 -7.59 7.05 -17.33
CA GLU A 83 -9.03 7.07 -16.99
C GLU A 83 -9.66 8.48 -17.06
N LEU A 84 -8.93 9.54 -16.72
CA LEU A 84 -9.47 10.90 -16.78
C LEU A 84 -9.74 11.37 -18.21
N LEU A 85 -9.05 10.81 -19.21
CA LEU A 85 -9.30 11.08 -20.62
C LEU A 85 -10.61 10.45 -21.12
N GLY A 86 -11.03 9.34 -20.51
CA GLY A 86 -12.25 8.61 -20.85
C GLY A 86 -13.42 8.88 -19.90
N THR A 87 -13.35 9.93 -19.08
CA THR A 87 -14.39 10.24 -18.10
C THR A 87 -15.73 10.51 -18.80
N PRO A 88 -16.83 9.83 -18.43
CA PRO A 88 -18.15 10.08 -19.02
C PRO A 88 -18.60 11.53 -18.78
N GLU A 89 -19.29 12.14 -19.75
CA GLU A 89 -19.78 13.52 -19.64
C GLU A 89 -20.64 13.76 -18.40
N SER A 90 -21.47 12.77 -18.03
CA SER A 90 -22.30 12.80 -16.81
C SER A 90 -21.50 12.87 -15.50
N CYS A 91 -20.20 12.53 -15.55
CA CYS A 91 -19.27 12.58 -14.43
C CYS A 91 -18.38 13.84 -14.45
N VAL A 92 -18.45 14.67 -15.49
CA VAL A 92 -17.69 15.92 -15.57
C VAL A 92 -18.44 17.04 -14.85
N LEU A 93 -17.83 17.60 -13.80
CA LEU A 93 -18.42 18.68 -13.01
C LEU A 93 -17.98 20.06 -13.50
N PHE A 94 -16.75 20.15 -13.99
CA PHE A 94 -16.18 21.35 -14.60
C PHE A 94 -15.13 20.95 -15.62
N ARG A 95 -15.07 21.65 -16.76
CA ARG A 95 -14.07 21.43 -17.81
C ARG A 95 -13.76 22.74 -18.51
N HIS A 96 -12.50 23.16 -18.43
CA HIS A 96 -11.98 24.34 -19.11
C HIS A 96 -11.74 24.02 -20.60
N PRO A 97 -11.98 24.97 -21.54
CA PRO A 97 -11.78 24.73 -22.97
C PRO A 97 -10.38 24.24 -23.37
N LEU A 98 -9.34 24.61 -22.63
CA LEU A 98 -7.97 24.13 -22.89
C LEU A 98 -7.80 22.61 -22.71
N MET A 99 -8.71 21.94 -21.99
CA MET A 99 -8.72 20.49 -21.91
C MET A 99 -9.02 19.82 -23.26
N GLU A 100 -9.62 20.55 -24.21
CA GLU A 100 -9.85 20.05 -25.57
C GLU A 100 -8.57 19.91 -26.39
N LEU A 101 -7.47 20.55 -25.97
CA LEU A 101 -6.17 20.38 -26.62
C LEU A 101 -5.54 19.01 -26.32
N ILE A 102 -5.98 18.33 -25.25
CA ILE A 102 -5.45 17.04 -24.83
C ILE A 102 -6.25 15.93 -25.51
N LYS A 103 -5.63 15.25 -26.47
CA LYS A 103 -6.27 14.21 -27.27
C LYS A 103 -5.81 12.81 -26.82
N PRO A 104 -6.73 11.88 -26.51
CA PRO A 104 -6.35 10.54 -26.04
C PRO A 104 -5.39 9.80 -26.97
N GLU A 105 -5.59 9.93 -28.28
CA GLU A 105 -4.76 9.33 -29.33
C GLU A 105 -3.29 9.73 -29.25
N ASP A 106 -2.97 10.90 -28.68
CA ASP A 106 -1.60 11.36 -28.50
C ASP A 106 -0.87 10.60 -27.39
N PHE A 107 -1.62 9.98 -26.47
CA PHE A 107 -1.07 9.31 -25.29
C PHE A 107 -1.28 7.81 -25.29
N LEU A 108 -2.29 7.26 -25.96
CA LEU A 108 -2.46 5.80 -26.00
C LEU A 108 -1.30 5.16 -26.77
N SER A 109 -0.58 4.26 -26.11
CA SER A 109 0.61 3.61 -26.65
C SER A 109 0.72 2.15 -26.20
N LYS A 110 1.70 1.42 -26.72
CA LYS A 110 2.00 0.04 -26.30
C LYS A 110 2.50 -0.06 -24.86
N LEU A 111 2.98 1.04 -24.25
CA LEU A 111 3.31 1.07 -22.81
C LEU A 111 2.12 0.70 -21.91
N CYS A 112 0.88 0.93 -22.35
CA CYS A 112 -0.31 0.50 -21.62
C CYS A 112 -0.28 -0.98 -21.23
N LYS A 113 0.33 -1.85 -22.05
CA LYS A 113 0.48 -3.27 -21.73
C LYS A 113 1.16 -3.47 -20.37
N ASP A 114 2.38 -2.95 -20.24
CA ASP A 114 3.22 -3.15 -19.07
C ASP A 114 2.71 -2.35 -17.87
N THR A 115 2.20 -1.13 -18.09
CA THR A 115 1.72 -0.29 -17.00
C THR A 115 0.45 -0.87 -16.37
N PHE A 116 -0.52 -1.31 -17.18
CA PHE A 116 -1.73 -1.93 -16.64
C PHE A 116 -1.45 -3.29 -16.01
N ALA A 117 -0.58 -4.12 -16.63
CA ALA A 117 -0.16 -5.40 -16.05
C ALA A 117 0.55 -5.20 -14.69
N GLY A 118 1.47 -4.24 -14.58
CA GLY A 118 2.16 -3.90 -13.33
C GLY A 118 1.19 -3.44 -12.24
N TYR A 119 0.20 -2.60 -12.58
CA TYR A 119 -0.84 -2.20 -11.64
C TYR A 119 -1.72 -3.39 -11.23
N ALA A 120 -2.13 -4.25 -12.17
CA ALA A 120 -2.90 -5.46 -11.89
C ALA A 120 -2.13 -6.40 -10.94
N ALA A 121 -0.85 -6.66 -11.19
CA ALA A 121 0.02 -7.43 -10.30
C ALA A 121 0.09 -6.82 -8.88
N SER A 122 0.15 -5.49 -8.77
CA SER A 122 0.11 -4.81 -7.47
C SER A 122 -1.21 -5.05 -6.72
N GLN A 123 -2.34 -5.13 -7.43
CA GLN A 123 -3.65 -5.41 -6.85
C GLN A 123 -3.73 -6.88 -6.39
N ILE A 124 -3.22 -7.82 -7.18
CA ILE A 124 -3.11 -9.24 -6.78
C ILE A 124 -2.29 -9.40 -5.49
N LYS A 125 -1.14 -8.71 -5.41
CA LYS A 125 -0.29 -8.72 -4.20
C LYS A 125 -1.04 -8.17 -2.99
N LYS A 126 -1.79 -7.06 -3.14
CA LYS A 126 -2.64 -6.49 -2.08
C LYS A 126 -3.75 -7.46 -1.67
N ALA A 127 -4.38 -8.14 -2.64
CA ALA A 127 -5.44 -9.11 -2.38
C ALA A 127 -4.97 -10.26 -1.49
N LYS A 128 -3.77 -10.79 -1.78
CA LYS A 128 -3.11 -11.83 -0.99
C LYS A 128 -2.61 -11.31 0.37
N GLY A 129 -2.07 -10.09 0.40
CA GLY A 129 -1.54 -9.46 1.62
C GLY A 129 -2.63 -9.23 2.67
N LEU A 130 -3.82 -8.79 2.26
CA LEU A 130 -4.95 -8.61 3.18
C LEU A 130 -5.35 -9.94 3.82
N ASN A 131 -5.44 -11.02 3.05
CA ASN A 131 -5.70 -12.36 3.59
C ASN A 131 -4.69 -12.72 4.69
N LYS A 132 -3.39 -12.52 4.47
CA LYS A 132 -2.36 -12.79 5.48
C LYS A 132 -2.63 -12.04 6.79
N MET A 133 -3.08 -10.79 6.72
CA MET A 133 -3.43 -10.00 7.92
C MET A 133 -4.71 -10.51 8.60
N ILE A 134 -5.74 -10.88 7.82
CA ILE A 134 -7.01 -11.39 8.34
C ILE A 134 -6.81 -12.71 9.10
N ASN A 135 -6.03 -13.63 8.52
CA ASN A 135 -5.78 -14.95 9.09
C ASN A 135 -4.64 -14.96 10.12
N ARG A 136 -4.07 -13.80 10.44
CA ARG A 136 -3.07 -13.69 11.51
C ARG A 136 -3.75 -13.87 12.86
N PRO A 137 -3.23 -14.72 13.76
CA PRO A 137 -3.74 -14.82 15.12
C PRO A 137 -3.76 -13.45 15.77
N ALA A 138 -4.93 -13.03 16.28
CA ALA A 138 -5.07 -11.78 16.99
C ALA A 138 -4.43 -11.90 18.37
N GLU A 139 -3.11 -11.66 18.45
CA GLU A 139 -2.45 -11.46 19.74
C GLU A 139 -2.92 -10.13 20.32
N LYS A 140 -3.72 -10.19 21.39
CA LYS A 140 -4.26 -9.00 22.07
C LYS A 140 -3.15 -8.17 22.70
N GLU A 141 -2.11 -8.84 23.20
CA GLU A 141 -1.01 -8.24 23.93
C GLU A 141 0.31 -8.48 23.21
N ARG A 142 1.21 -7.50 23.30
CA ARG A 142 2.55 -7.58 22.74
C ARG A 142 3.39 -8.52 23.59
N LYS A 143 4.06 -9.48 22.98
CA LYS A 143 5.00 -10.36 23.67
C LYS A 143 6.19 -9.59 24.23
N ALA A 144 6.56 -9.92 25.46
CA ALA A 144 7.67 -9.30 26.16
C ALA A 144 9.01 -9.98 25.82
N VAL A 145 10.13 -9.30 26.08
CA VAL A 145 11.49 -9.84 25.86
C VAL A 145 11.70 -11.24 26.47
N PRO A 146 11.25 -11.55 27.70
CA PRO A 146 11.45 -12.87 28.30
C PRO A 146 10.88 -14.04 27.49
N GLU A 147 9.86 -13.82 26.65
CA GLU A 147 9.26 -14.87 25.80
C GLU A 147 10.15 -15.28 24.63
N PHE A 148 11.20 -14.49 24.35
CA PHE A 148 12.22 -14.77 23.33
C PHE A 148 13.56 -15.20 23.96
N CYS A 149 13.57 -15.45 25.27
CA CYS A 149 14.72 -15.93 26.01
C CYS A 149 14.60 -17.42 26.30
N TYR A 150 15.69 -18.15 26.03
CA TYR A 150 15.77 -19.60 26.25
C TYR A 150 16.99 -19.92 27.10
N VAL A 151 16.83 -20.83 28.05
CA VAL A 151 17.87 -21.23 29.00
C VAL A 151 18.29 -22.67 28.70
N ILE A 152 19.60 -22.91 28.65
CA ILE A 152 20.15 -24.25 28.49
C ILE A 152 19.81 -25.07 29.74
N ASP A 153 19.17 -26.22 29.55
CA ASP A 153 18.75 -27.14 30.60
C ASP A 153 18.97 -28.57 30.12
N GLU A 154 19.77 -29.33 30.87
CA GLU A 154 20.19 -30.69 30.55
C GLU A 154 20.75 -30.83 29.11
N ASN A 155 20.07 -31.58 28.24
CA ASN A 155 20.47 -31.85 26.86
C ASN A 155 19.80 -30.92 25.84
N GLY A 156 19.19 -29.81 26.27
CA GLY A 156 18.46 -28.90 25.39
C GLY A 156 18.32 -27.49 25.96
N SER A 157 17.23 -26.83 25.59
CA SER A 157 16.87 -25.51 26.11
C SER A 157 15.38 -25.43 26.39
N ILE A 158 15.02 -24.68 27.43
CA ILE A 158 13.64 -24.41 27.82
C ILE A 158 13.37 -22.89 27.83
N PRO A 159 12.11 -22.42 27.68
CA PRO A 159 11.78 -21.01 27.83
C PRO A 159 12.20 -20.45 29.19
N LEU A 160 12.61 -19.18 29.21
CA LEU A 160 13.07 -18.52 30.45
C LEU A 160 12.02 -18.57 31.56
N ALA A 161 10.74 -18.35 31.25
CA ALA A 161 9.65 -18.42 32.22
C ALA A 161 9.58 -19.81 32.89
N THR A 162 9.63 -20.88 32.08
CA THR A 162 9.65 -22.27 32.56
C THR A 162 10.87 -22.55 33.44
N TRP A 163 12.04 -22.01 33.08
CA TRP A 163 13.25 -22.16 33.89
C TRP A 163 13.13 -21.43 35.24
N LEU A 164 12.64 -20.19 35.26
CA LEU A 164 12.41 -19.44 36.50
C LEU A 164 11.43 -20.16 37.42
N GLU A 165 10.34 -20.71 36.87
CA GLU A 165 9.36 -21.51 37.62
C GLU A 165 9.98 -22.79 38.18
N LYS A 166 10.74 -23.55 37.36
CA LYS A 166 11.39 -24.81 37.74
C LYS A 166 12.30 -24.66 38.97
N TYR A 167 13.01 -23.53 39.05
CA TYR A 167 13.95 -23.26 40.14
C TYR A 167 13.40 -22.31 41.22
N HIS A 168 12.13 -21.90 41.11
CA HIS A 168 11.48 -20.93 41.99
C HIS A 168 12.26 -19.60 42.13
N PHE A 169 12.87 -19.15 41.04
CA PHE A 169 13.62 -17.90 40.98
C PHE A 169 12.74 -16.74 40.55
N ARG A 170 13.02 -15.56 41.10
CA ARG A 170 12.39 -14.32 40.66
C ARG A 170 13.30 -13.60 39.67
N GLN A 171 12.72 -13.02 38.62
CA GLN A 171 13.51 -12.38 37.58
C GLN A 171 14.26 -11.16 38.11
N GLU A 172 13.69 -10.43 39.09
CA GLU A 172 14.30 -9.31 39.80
C GLU A 172 15.53 -9.70 40.64
N ASP A 173 15.60 -10.94 41.11
CA ASP A 173 16.72 -11.48 41.90
C ASP A 173 17.82 -12.09 41.00
N CYS A 174 17.63 -12.05 39.68
CA CYS A 174 18.61 -12.52 38.71
C CYS A 174 19.59 -11.41 38.29
N GLY A 175 20.76 -11.79 37.78
CA GLY A 175 21.71 -10.89 37.14
C GLY A 175 22.30 -11.50 35.90
N LEU A 176 22.54 -10.69 34.87
CA LEU A 176 23.09 -11.14 33.60
C LEU A 176 24.48 -10.59 33.34
N THR A 177 25.35 -11.39 32.73
CA THR A 177 26.56 -10.90 32.06
C THR A 177 26.61 -11.46 30.64
N SER A 178 27.09 -10.68 29.69
CA SER A 178 27.29 -11.17 28.33
C SER A 178 28.44 -12.17 28.28
N VAL A 179 28.28 -13.21 27.47
CA VAL A 179 29.36 -14.17 27.20
C VAL A 179 30.17 -13.65 26.01
N PRO A 180 31.48 -13.33 26.18
CA PRO A 180 32.32 -12.89 25.07
C PRO A 180 32.34 -13.93 23.93
N HIS A 181 32.32 -13.45 22.69
CA HIS A 181 32.32 -14.27 21.45
C HIS A 181 31.03 -15.07 21.16
N PHE A 182 30.02 -15.01 22.05
CA PHE A 182 28.72 -15.62 21.81
C PHE A 182 27.65 -14.53 21.69
N ARG A 183 27.10 -14.37 20.48
CA ARG A 183 26.10 -13.34 20.19
C ARG A 183 24.81 -13.61 20.97
N ASP A 184 24.34 -12.60 21.69
CA ASP A 184 23.09 -12.60 22.46
C ASP A 184 22.99 -13.75 23.49
N VAL A 185 24.14 -14.22 23.98
CA VAL A 185 24.24 -15.23 25.05
C VAL A 185 24.69 -14.56 26.34
N TYR A 186 24.06 -14.96 27.44
CA TYR A 186 24.22 -14.39 28.75
C TYR A 186 24.37 -15.49 29.81
N LEU A 187 25.24 -15.27 30.79
CA LEU A 187 25.25 -16.06 32.02
C LEU A 187 24.21 -15.48 32.99
N ILE A 188 23.38 -16.35 33.55
CA ILE A 188 22.44 -16.00 34.63
C ILE A 188 23.13 -16.24 35.97
N TYR A 189 23.02 -15.28 36.86
CA TYR A 189 23.33 -15.35 38.28
C TYR A 189 22.04 -15.14 39.06
N HIS A 190 21.90 -15.74 40.24
CA HIS A 190 20.73 -15.54 41.08
C HIS A 190 21.16 -15.40 42.54
N GLN A 191 20.70 -14.33 43.20
CA GLN A 191 20.92 -14.12 44.63
C GLN A 191 19.84 -13.17 45.17
N PRO A 192 18.87 -13.67 45.95
CA PRO A 192 17.84 -12.83 46.55
C PRO A 192 18.43 -11.73 47.43
N GLY A 193 17.94 -10.50 47.25
CA GLY A 193 18.37 -9.34 48.04
C GLY A 193 19.77 -8.80 47.71
N ALA A 194 20.48 -9.35 46.72
CA ALA A 194 21.68 -8.74 46.18
C ALA A 194 21.33 -7.54 45.29
N SER A 195 22.29 -6.63 45.06
CA SER A 195 22.13 -5.49 44.14
C SER A 195 22.19 -5.89 42.66
N LEU A 196 21.51 -6.99 42.29
CA LEU A 196 21.35 -7.43 40.91
C LEU A 196 20.25 -6.62 40.23
N LYS A 197 20.33 -6.52 38.90
CA LYS A 197 19.44 -5.70 38.10
C LYS A 197 18.30 -6.52 37.46
N GLY A 198 18.08 -7.77 37.82
CA GLY A 198 17.12 -8.61 37.13
C GLY A 198 17.44 -8.85 35.65
N ILE A 199 16.55 -9.57 34.97
CA ILE A 199 16.71 -9.95 33.56
C ILE A 199 16.19 -8.86 32.62
N VAL A 200 15.07 -8.22 32.95
CA VAL A 200 14.51 -7.09 32.20
C VAL A 200 14.13 -5.94 33.13
N SER A 201 14.09 -4.72 32.60
CA SER A 201 13.73 -3.52 33.38
C SER A 201 12.23 -3.35 33.66
N GLY A 202 11.38 -4.14 32.99
CA GLY A 202 9.92 -4.07 33.05
C GLY A 202 9.29 -4.59 31.76
N ASP A 203 7.96 -4.53 31.68
CA ASP A 203 7.18 -5.11 30.58
C ASP A 203 7.41 -4.42 29.22
N ASP A 204 7.73 -3.12 29.25
CA ASP A 204 8.05 -2.32 28.04
C ASP A 204 9.50 -2.46 27.56
N ALA A 205 10.31 -3.29 28.24
CA ALA A 205 11.70 -3.49 27.87
C ALA A 205 11.82 -4.05 26.44
N ASN A 206 12.85 -3.57 25.71
CA ASN A 206 13.20 -4.06 24.36
C ASN A 206 14.51 -4.85 24.34
N ASP A 207 15.17 -4.97 25.50
CA ASP A 207 16.40 -5.75 25.64
C ASP A 207 16.51 -6.30 27.08
N VAL A 208 17.41 -7.26 27.26
CA VAL A 208 17.80 -7.78 28.57
C VAL A 208 18.77 -6.83 29.28
N ARG A 209 18.83 -6.91 30.62
CA ARG A 209 19.62 -6.00 31.47
C ARG A 209 20.82 -6.71 32.06
N VAL A 210 22.03 -6.28 31.68
CA VAL A 210 23.27 -6.75 32.31
C VAL A 210 23.46 -6.15 33.71
N SER A 211 24.06 -6.92 34.61
CA SER A 211 24.28 -6.61 36.02
C SER A 211 25.76 -6.60 36.37
N SER A 212 26.14 -5.78 37.34
CA SER A 212 27.44 -5.93 38.01
C SER A 212 27.33 -7.09 39.00
N ILE A 213 28.16 -8.12 38.86
CA ILE A 213 28.05 -9.34 39.67
C ILE A 213 28.94 -9.25 40.91
N PRO A 214 28.39 -9.51 42.13
CA PRO A 214 29.20 -9.59 43.35
C PRO A 214 30.34 -10.61 43.23
N LYS A 215 31.50 -10.30 43.84
CA LYS A 215 32.64 -11.21 43.85
C LYS A 215 32.28 -12.53 44.52
N GLY A 216 32.65 -13.65 43.90
CA GLY A 216 32.43 -15.00 44.42
C GLY A 216 31.08 -15.63 44.04
N LEU A 217 30.22 -14.91 43.33
CA LEU A 217 28.98 -15.48 42.80
C LEU A 217 29.28 -16.27 41.52
N SER A 218 28.81 -17.52 41.47
CA SER A 218 28.94 -18.39 40.29
C SER A 218 27.67 -18.34 39.44
N PRO A 219 27.79 -18.44 38.10
CA PRO A 219 26.62 -18.49 37.24
C PRO A 219 25.81 -19.77 37.49
N VAL A 220 24.49 -19.66 37.45
CA VAL A 220 23.55 -20.77 37.66
C VAL A 220 23.02 -21.35 36.35
N ALA A 221 23.10 -20.60 35.25
CA ALA A 221 22.63 -21.04 33.93
C ALA A 221 23.21 -20.20 32.79
N VAL A 222 23.04 -20.70 31.56
CA VAL A 222 23.34 -19.98 30.31
C VAL A 222 22.03 -19.73 29.57
N MET A 223 21.79 -18.48 29.17
CA MET A 223 20.61 -18.03 28.45
C MET A 223 20.98 -17.45 27.10
N GLN A 224 20.16 -17.69 26.08
CA GLN A 224 20.21 -16.98 24.82
C GLN A 224 18.95 -16.13 24.67
N PHE A 225 19.11 -14.87 24.25
CA PHE A 225 18.01 -14.01 23.86
C PHE A 225 17.96 -13.97 22.34
N ASN A 226 16.87 -14.46 21.73
CA ASN A 226 16.66 -14.41 20.29
C ASN A 226 16.29 -12.98 19.83
N LYS A 227 17.27 -12.06 19.82
CA LYS A 227 17.09 -10.65 19.44
C LYS A 227 16.55 -10.47 18.03
N ASP A 228 17.03 -11.28 17.09
CA ASP A 228 16.58 -11.23 15.69
C ASP A 228 15.10 -11.62 15.59
N GLY A 229 14.69 -12.70 16.27
CA GLY A 229 13.29 -13.11 16.35
C GLY A 229 12.39 -12.07 17.00
N TYR A 230 12.83 -11.48 18.12
CA TYR A 230 12.10 -10.40 18.81
C TYR A 230 11.95 -9.15 17.94
N SER A 231 13.00 -8.77 17.20
CA SER A 231 12.98 -7.61 16.31
C SER A 231 12.01 -7.80 15.14
N VAL A 232 12.03 -8.98 14.51
CA VAL A 232 11.05 -9.35 13.47
C VAL A 232 9.64 -9.32 14.03
N TYR A 233 9.42 -9.93 15.20
CA TYR A 233 8.13 -9.91 15.88
C TYR A 233 7.62 -8.49 16.12
N CYS A 234 8.45 -7.60 16.70
CA CYS A 234 8.05 -6.23 17.01
C CYS A 234 7.64 -5.45 15.77
N ARG A 235 8.39 -5.61 14.66
CA ARG A 235 8.04 -4.99 13.37
C ARG A 235 6.68 -5.50 12.89
N GLU A 236 6.51 -6.82 12.82
CA GLU A 236 5.27 -7.41 12.35
C GLU A 236 4.08 -7.07 13.25
N TYR A 237 4.26 -7.05 14.58
CA TYR A 237 3.22 -6.67 15.54
C TYR A 237 2.76 -5.23 15.29
N ARG A 238 3.71 -4.30 15.12
CA ARG A 238 3.42 -2.90 14.78
C ARG A 238 2.63 -2.79 13.47
N GLU A 239 3.10 -3.44 12.40
CA GLU A 239 2.41 -3.44 11.10
C GLU A 239 0.97 -3.97 11.19
N TYR A 240 0.74 -5.00 12.03
CA TYR A 240 -0.61 -5.51 12.26
C TYR A 240 -1.47 -4.56 13.08
N ARG A 241 -0.93 -3.95 14.14
CA ARG A 241 -1.65 -2.96 14.95
C ARG A 241 -2.06 -1.75 14.13
N GLU A 242 -1.14 -1.19 13.35
CA GLU A 242 -1.41 -0.10 12.42
C GLU A 242 -2.48 -0.49 11.39
N TRP A 243 -2.44 -1.73 10.88
CA TRP A 243 -3.48 -2.24 9.99
C TRP A 243 -4.84 -2.36 10.71
N VAL A 244 -4.89 -2.90 11.94
CA VAL A 244 -6.14 -3.01 12.70
C VAL A 244 -6.76 -1.64 12.97
N GLU A 245 -5.94 -0.64 13.29
CA GLU A 245 -6.38 0.72 13.60
C GLU A 245 -6.88 1.49 12.36
N ASN A 246 -6.29 1.23 11.19
CA ASN A 246 -6.59 1.95 9.95
C ASN A 246 -7.38 1.13 8.92
N ARG A 247 -7.77 -0.12 9.20
CA ARG A 247 -8.47 -0.95 8.22
C ARG A 247 -9.86 -0.40 7.93
N ASN A 248 -10.33 -0.68 6.72
CA ASN A 248 -11.73 -0.49 6.36
C ASN A 248 -12.55 -1.69 6.86
N ASP A 249 -13.36 -1.50 7.90
CA ASP A 249 -14.13 -2.60 8.52
C ASP A 249 -15.17 -3.21 7.56
N VAL A 250 -15.81 -2.42 6.70
CA VAL A 250 -16.76 -2.95 5.70
C VAL A 250 -16.05 -3.93 4.75
N ARG A 251 -14.87 -3.54 4.27
CA ARG A 251 -14.05 -4.37 3.39
C ARG A 251 -13.56 -5.65 4.08
N PHE A 252 -13.16 -5.52 5.35
CA PHE A 252 -12.79 -6.67 6.19
C PHE A 252 -13.96 -7.65 6.36
N GLN A 253 -15.16 -7.17 6.72
CA GLN A 253 -16.36 -7.99 6.89
C GLN A 253 -16.77 -8.67 5.59
N ASN A 254 -16.68 -7.98 4.45
CA ASN A 254 -16.95 -8.59 3.15
C ASN A 254 -15.98 -9.74 2.84
N THR A 255 -14.70 -9.58 3.18
CA THR A 255 -13.70 -10.63 2.94
C THR A 255 -13.97 -11.87 3.79
N LEU A 256 -14.37 -11.66 5.06
CA LEU A 256 -14.78 -12.73 5.95
C LEU A 256 -16.06 -13.42 5.48
N SER A 257 -17.05 -12.67 4.99
CA SER A 257 -18.37 -13.20 4.66
C SER A 257 -18.37 -14.13 3.45
N HIS A 258 -17.54 -13.85 2.43
CA HIS A 258 -17.44 -14.74 1.28
C HIS A 258 -16.47 -15.91 1.51
N GLY A 259 -15.58 -15.84 2.51
CA GLY A 259 -14.74 -16.96 2.96
C GLY A 259 -13.69 -17.46 1.96
N LYS A 260 -13.45 -16.72 0.86
CA LYS A 260 -12.61 -17.19 -0.27
C LYS A 260 -11.11 -16.92 -0.10
N ASN A 261 -10.66 -16.44 1.05
CA ASN A 261 -9.24 -16.23 1.34
C ASN A 261 -8.53 -15.26 0.34
N TYR A 262 -9.19 -14.17 -0.08
CA TYR A 262 -8.57 -13.06 -0.82
C TYR A 262 -9.44 -11.80 -0.71
N ASP A 263 -8.85 -10.62 -0.95
CA ASP A 263 -9.65 -9.38 -1.06
C ASP A 263 -10.34 -9.27 -2.43
N ALA A 264 -11.67 -9.38 -2.43
CA ALA A 264 -12.47 -9.34 -3.65
C ALA A 264 -12.46 -7.99 -4.38
N LYS A 265 -12.30 -6.87 -3.66
CA LYS A 265 -12.23 -5.53 -4.26
C LYS A 265 -10.94 -5.38 -5.10
N ASN A 266 -9.81 -5.79 -4.56
CA ASN A 266 -8.52 -5.79 -5.26
C ASN A 266 -8.59 -6.70 -6.49
N MET A 267 -9.16 -7.91 -6.37
CA MET A 267 -9.29 -8.80 -7.54
C MET A 267 -10.22 -8.22 -8.62
N MET A 268 -11.33 -7.59 -8.25
CA MET A 268 -12.16 -6.85 -9.20
C MET A 268 -11.34 -5.75 -9.90
N HIS A 269 -10.53 -4.99 -9.17
CA HIS A 269 -9.66 -3.97 -9.76
C HIS A 269 -8.61 -4.56 -10.71
N THR A 270 -8.05 -5.74 -10.41
CA THR A 270 -7.15 -6.49 -11.31
C THR A 270 -7.83 -6.72 -12.65
N PHE A 271 -9.01 -7.35 -12.67
CA PHE A 271 -9.72 -7.64 -13.92
C PHE A 271 -10.14 -6.38 -14.65
N ARG A 272 -10.61 -5.35 -13.94
CA ARG A 272 -10.96 -4.07 -14.55
C ARG A 272 -9.77 -3.47 -15.31
N LEU A 273 -8.58 -3.46 -14.70
CA LEU A 273 -7.36 -2.95 -15.33
C LEU A 273 -6.98 -3.78 -16.56
N LEU A 274 -6.99 -5.11 -16.46
CA LEU A 274 -6.65 -5.97 -17.59
C LEU A 274 -7.68 -5.86 -18.73
N ASN A 275 -8.97 -5.74 -18.41
CA ASN A 275 -10.02 -5.53 -19.40
C ASN A 275 -9.84 -4.18 -20.11
N MET A 276 -9.50 -3.12 -19.37
CA MET A 276 -9.15 -1.83 -19.98
C MET A 276 -7.92 -1.90 -20.89
N ALA A 277 -6.88 -2.64 -20.50
CA ALA A 277 -5.69 -2.82 -21.35
C ALA A 277 -6.06 -3.53 -22.67
N GLU A 278 -6.85 -4.59 -22.60
CA GLU A 278 -7.39 -5.28 -23.78
C GLU A 278 -8.22 -4.33 -24.66
N GLU A 279 -9.11 -3.53 -24.07
CA GLU A 279 -9.93 -2.55 -24.78
C GLU A 279 -9.10 -1.45 -25.45
N ILE A 280 -8.01 -1.00 -24.82
CA ILE A 280 -7.10 -0.02 -25.42
C ILE A 280 -6.42 -0.63 -26.65
N ALA A 281 -5.94 -1.87 -26.58
CA ALA A 281 -5.30 -2.53 -27.71
C ALA A 281 -6.27 -2.73 -28.90
N VAL A 282 -7.53 -3.08 -28.63
CA VAL A 282 -8.53 -3.39 -29.66
C VAL A 282 -9.23 -2.15 -30.20
N HIS A 283 -9.66 -1.25 -29.31
CA HIS A 283 -10.56 -0.14 -29.63
C HIS A 283 -9.85 1.22 -29.63
N LYS A 284 -8.61 1.30 -29.14
CA LYS A 284 -7.83 2.55 -29.01
C LYS A 284 -8.58 3.62 -28.21
N LYS A 285 -9.30 3.18 -27.16
CA LYS A 285 -10.11 4.03 -26.30
C LYS A 285 -9.95 3.62 -24.85
N VAL A 286 -10.05 4.60 -23.96
CA VAL A 286 -10.16 4.37 -22.53
C VAL A 286 -11.64 4.28 -22.18
N ILE A 287 -12.12 3.07 -21.87
CA ILE A 287 -13.52 2.83 -21.52
C ILE A 287 -13.66 2.82 -19.99
N VAL A 288 -14.12 3.93 -19.42
CA VAL A 288 -14.26 4.09 -17.97
C VAL A 288 -15.55 3.44 -17.47
N GLU A 289 -16.68 3.73 -18.12
CA GLU A 289 -17.96 3.08 -17.83
C GLU A 289 -17.87 1.60 -18.21
N ARG A 290 -17.98 0.69 -17.23
CA ARG A 290 -17.58 -0.71 -17.42
C ARG A 290 -18.69 -1.53 -18.10
N PRO A 291 -18.49 -2.00 -19.36
CA PRO A 291 -19.48 -2.85 -20.03
C PRO A 291 -19.56 -4.25 -19.41
N ASP A 292 -18.49 -4.68 -18.75
CA ASP A 292 -18.33 -5.95 -18.04
C ASP A 292 -18.75 -5.87 -16.55
N ARG A 293 -19.64 -4.93 -16.23
CA ARG A 293 -20.08 -4.61 -14.85
C ARG A 293 -20.49 -5.85 -14.05
N ASP A 294 -21.32 -6.71 -14.61
CA ASP A 294 -21.86 -7.88 -13.90
C ASP A 294 -20.76 -8.88 -13.54
N PHE A 295 -19.79 -9.07 -14.44
CA PHE A 295 -18.62 -9.91 -14.18
C PHE A 295 -17.76 -9.34 -13.05
N LEU A 296 -17.46 -8.04 -13.10
CA LEU A 296 -16.67 -7.36 -12.07
C LEU A 296 -17.37 -7.41 -10.70
N LEU A 297 -18.69 -7.19 -10.66
CA LEU A 297 -19.46 -7.29 -9.42
C LEU A 297 -19.57 -8.72 -8.90
N LYS A 298 -19.61 -9.73 -9.77
CA LYS A 298 -19.54 -11.14 -9.35
C LYS A 298 -18.20 -11.46 -8.69
N ILE A 299 -17.09 -10.93 -9.19
CA ILE A 299 -15.78 -11.04 -8.52
C ILE A 299 -15.82 -10.34 -7.16
N LYS A 300 -16.31 -9.09 -7.10
CA LYS A 300 -16.43 -8.29 -5.87
C LYS A 300 -17.30 -8.98 -4.82
N GLY A 301 -18.31 -9.74 -5.25
CA GLY A 301 -19.19 -10.54 -4.40
C GLY A 301 -18.61 -11.90 -3.96
N GLY A 302 -17.37 -12.24 -4.34
CA GLY A 302 -16.74 -13.51 -3.96
C GLY A 302 -17.27 -14.73 -4.72
N GLY A 303 -17.77 -14.53 -5.94
CA GLY A 303 -18.37 -15.59 -6.76
C GLY A 303 -17.39 -16.56 -7.42
N PHE A 304 -16.09 -16.50 -7.10
CA PHE A 304 -15.03 -17.31 -7.69
C PHE A 304 -14.03 -17.76 -6.61
N GLU A 305 -13.33 -18.86 -6.87
CA GLU A 305 -12.16 -19.22 -6.06
C GLU A 305 -10.94 -18.38 -6.46
N TYR A 306 -10.03 -18.17 -5.52
CA TYR A 306 -8.81 -17.41 -5.80
C TYR A 306 -7.97 -18.03 -6.92
N LYS A 307 -7.90 -19.37 -6.94
CA LYS A 307 -7.13 -20.12 -7.93
C LYS A 307 -7.69 -19.90 -9.34
N ASP A 308 -9.00 -20.02 -9.50
CA ASP A 308 -9.69 -19.79 -10.78
C ASP A 308 -9.43 -18.37 -11.29
N LEU A 309 -9.47 -17.37 -10.40
CA LEU A 309 -9.17 -15.98 -10.77
C LEU A 309 -7.71 -15.79 -11.24
N LEU A 310 -6.75 -16.54 -10.69
CA LEU A 310 -5.36 -16.47 -11.14
C LEU A 310 -5.19 -17.11 -12.51
N GLU A 311 -5.81 -18.27 -12.76
CA GLU A 311 -5.82 -18.93 -14.08
C GLU A 311 -6.41 -17.99 -15.15
N MET A 312 -7.54 -17.34 -14.84
CA MET A 312 -8.15 -16.34 -15.73
C MET A 312 -7.29 -15.09 -15.95
N VAL A 313 -6.47 -14.68 -14.97
CA VAL A 313 -5.52 -13.56 -15.12
C VAL A 313 -4.41 -13.95 -16.08
N ASP A 314 -3.86 -15.16 -15.94
CA ASP A 314 -2.77 -15.65 -16.78
C ASP A 314 -3.22 -15.73 -18.25
N GLU A 315 -4.39 -16.35 -18.51
CA GLU A 315 -5.00 -16.39 -19.85
C GLU A 315 -5.20 -14.99 -20.45
N LYS A 316 -5.62 -14.04 -19.62
CA LYS A 316 -5.87 -12.67 -20.05
C LYS A 316 -4.58 -11.91 -20.36
N LEU A 317 -3.52 -12.11 -19.56
CA LEU A 317 -2.21 -11.51 -19.84
C LEU A 317 -1.63 -12.02 -21.16
N ASP A 318 -1.73 -13.32 -21.42
CA ASP A 318 -1.28 -13.91 -22.69
C ASP A 318 -2.04 -13.33 -23.89
N ARG A 319 -3.36 -13.14 -23.74
CA ARG A 319 -4.19 -12.51 -24.78
C ARG A 319 -3.81 -11.04 -25.00
N ILE A 320 -3.61 -10.29 -23.92
CA ILE A 320 -3.19 -8.88 -23.98
C ILE A 320 -1.84 -8.77 -24.70
N GLU A 321 -0.87 -9.63 -24.39
CA GLU A 321 0.43 -9.67 -25.06
C GLU A 321 0.26 -9.77 -26.59
N GLN A 322 -0.50 -10.76 -27.06
CA GLN A 322 -0.75 -10.97 -28.49
C GLN A 322 -1.44 -9.77 -29.17
N LEU A 323 -2.38 -9.13 -28.47
CA LEU A 323 -3.09 -7.96 -29.00
C LEU A 323 -2.16 -6.76 -29.16
N TYR A 324 -1.26 -6.52 -28.20
CA TYR A 324 -0.31 -5.42 -28.25
C TYR A 324 0.82 -5.67 -29.27
N GLU A 325 1.26 -6.92 -29.47
CA GLU A 325 2.19 -7.29 -30.54
C GLU A 325 1.64 -6.93 -31.93
N GLN A 326 0.33 -7.12 -32.14
CA GLN A 326 -0.36 -6.85 -33.40
C GLN A 326 -0.92 -5.43 -33.52
N SER A 327 -0.83 -4.63 -32.45
CA SER A 327 -1.41 -3.29 -32.41
C SER A 327 -0.59 -2.28 -33.21
N ASP A 328 -1.28 -1.34 -33.84
CA ASP A 328 -0.72 -0.17 -34.54
C ASP A 328 -0.67 1.09 -33.65
N LEU A 329 -0.89 0.93 -32.34
CA LEU A 329 -0.58 1.97 -31.36
C LEU A 329 0.91 2.36 -31.45
N GLN A 330 1.20 3.64 -31.20
CA GLN A 330 2.58 4.11 -31.05
C GLN A 330 3.30 3.34 -29.94
N GLU A 331 4.62 3.19 -30.03
CA GLU A 331 5.40 2.47 -29.02
C GLU A 331 5.36 3.19 -27.66
N MET A 332 5.51 4.52 -27.69
CA MET A 332 5.39 5.41 -26.53
C MET A 332 4.80 6.76 -26.97
N PRO A 333 4.19 7.54 -26.06
CA PRO A 333 3.74 8.90 -26.35
C PRO A 333 4.90 9.83 -26.76
N ASP A 334 4.65 10.73 -27.71
CA ASP A 334 5.66 11.70 -28.17
C ASP A 334 5.98 12.75 -27.09
N GLU A 335 7.21 12.71 -26.58
CA GLU A 335 7.68 13.62 -25.53
C GLU A 335 7.74 15.08 -25.98
N ALA A 336 8.21 15.33 -27.20
CA ALA A 336 8.33 16.68 -27.75
C ALA A 336 6.94 17.30 -27.96
N LYS A 337 6.01 16.55 -28.56
CA LYS A 337 4.62 16.97 -28.75
C LYS A 337 3.93 17.26 -27.41
N THR A 338 4.15 16.42 -26.40
CA THR A 338 3.59 16.65 -25.06
C THR A 338 4.15 17.93 -24.42
N ASN A 339 5.44 18.18 -24.57
CA ASN A 339 6.07 19.39 -24.05
C ASN A 339 5.51 20.65 -24.74
N GLU A 340 5.37 20.62 -26.07
CA GLU A 340 4.75 21.71 -26.84
C GLU A 340 3.29 21.95 -26.40
N LEU A 341 2.53 20.87 -26.16
CA LEU A 341 1.17 20.94 -25.64
C LEU A 341 1.12 21.60 -24.26
N LEU A 342 2.03 21.24 -23.33
CA LEU A 342 2.12 21.85 -22.01
C LEU A 342 2.42 23.35 -22.11
N VAL A 343 3.39 23.73 -22.94
CA VAL A 343 3.75 25.14 -23.18
C VAL A 343 2.56 25.90 -23.75
N THR A 344 1.84 25.32 -24.70
CA THR A 344 0.64 25.92 -25.31
C THR A 344 -0.45 26.14 -24.27
N ILE A 345 -0.79 25.12 -23.48
CA ILE A 345 -1.81 25.23 -22.43
C ILE A 345 -1.45 26.33 -21.44
N ARG A 346 -0.21 26.37 -20.96
CA ARG A 346 0.24 27.41 -20.01
C ARG A 346 0.20 28.80 -20.63
N THR A 347 0.68 28.94 -21.87
CA THR A 347 0.71 30.23 -22.57
C THR A 347 -0.69 30.77 -22.78
N GLU A 348 -1.65 29.94 -23.23
CA GLU A 348 -3.03 30.37 -23.40
C GLU A 348 -3.72 30.63 -22.05
N PHE A 349 -3.44 29.81 -21.03
CA PHE A 349 -4.04 29.97 -19.71
C PHE A 349 -3.61 31.29 -19.02
N TYR A 350 -2.34 31.70 -19.14
CA TYR A 350 -1.83 32.92 -18.50
C TYR A 350 -2.04 34.22 -19.30
N LYS A 351 -2.69 34.18 -20.47
CA LYS A 351 -3.07 35.39 -21.21
C LYS A 351 -4.19 36.18 -20.52
N HIS A 352 -4.88 35.55 -19.59
CA HIS A 352 -6.03 36.06 -18.84
C HIS A 352 -5.75 35.90 -17.35
#